data_AF-F0IZQ3-F1
#
_entry.id   AF-F0IZQ3-F1
#
_cell.length_a   1.000
_cell.length_b   1.000
_cell.length_c   1.000
_cell.angle_alpha   90.00
_cell.angle_beta   90.00
_cell.angle_gamma   90.00
#
_symmetry.space_group_name_H-M   'P 1'
#
loop_
_entity.id
_entity.type
_entity.pdbx_description
1 polymer ?
#
loop_
_entity_poly.entity_id
_entity_poly.type
_entity_poly.pdbx_seq_one_letter_code
_entity_poly.pdbx_strand_id
1 'polypeptide(L)'
;MTNAEWLLLSPFLPTPRLCGRRRKWEMREIVDAIFYVLRGGIAWSLLPKDFPPWPAAYRWFARFRDNGTWERINHHLVMLDRERAGREASPRRQ
;
A
#
# COMPACT_ATOMS: atom_id res chain seq x y z
N MET A 1 1.27 9.85 -4.04
CA MET A 1 1.03 8.82 -5.06
C MET A 1 0.15 9.37 -6.18
N THR A 2 0.44 9.00 -7.42
CA THR A 2 -0.36 9.36 -8.60
C THR A 2 -1.67 8.56 -8.66
N ASN A 3 -2.63 9.01 -9.47
CA ASN A 3 -3.88 8.26 -9.67
C ASN A 3 -3.65 6.90 -10.33
N ALA A 4 -2.68 6.80 -11.25
CA ALA A 4 -2.35 5.55 -11.92
C ALA A 4 -1.77 4.51 -10.94
N GLU A 5 -0.83 4.92 -10.09
CA GLU A 5 -0.31 4.06 -9.02
C GLU A 5 -1.45 3.60 -8.08
N TRP A 6 -2.36 4.50 -7.72
CA TRP A 6 -3.49 4.15 -6.86
C TRP A 6 -4.42 3.10 -7.48
N LEU A 7 -4.72 3.20 -8.78
CA LEU A 7 -5.56 2.23 -9.47
C LEU A 7 -4.95 0.83 -9.48
N LEU A 8 -3.62 0.72 -9.54
CA LEU A 8 -2.93 -0.57 -9.45
C LEU A 8 -2.98 -1.18 -8.03
N LEU A 9 -2.96 -0.34 -7.00
CA LEU A 9 -2.90 -0.78 -5.61
C LEU A 9 -4.28 -1.04 -4.99
N SER A 10 -5.26 -0.20 -5.31
CA SER A 10 -6.59 -0.21 -4.70
C SER A 10 -7.31 -1.58 -4.69
N PRO A 11 -7.17 -2.47 -5.69
CA PRO A 11 -7.82 -3.78 -5.67
C PRO A 11 -7.33 -4.71 -4.55
N PHE A 12 -6.12 -4.47 -4.03
CA PHE A 12 -5.52 -5.27 -2.95
C PHE A 12 -5.83 -4.72 -1.56
N LEU A 13 -6.47 -3.55 -1.48
CA LEU A 13 -6.69 -2.82 -0.24
C LEU A 13 -8.13 -2.99 0.26
N PRO A 14 -8.36 -2.88 1.58
CA PRO A 14 -9.71 -3.00 2.14
C PRO A 14 -10.66 -1.92 1.64
N THR A 15 -11.78 -2.36 1.09
CA THR A 15 -12.88 -1.50 0.66
C THR A 15 -13.44 -0.67 1.83
N PRO A 16 -14.00 0.51 1.55
CA PRO A 16 -14.75 1.26 2.55
C PRO A 16 -15.85 0.39 3.16
N ARG A 17 -15.99 0.43 4.49
CA ARG A 17 -17.11 -0.25 5.16
C ARG A 17 -18.41 0.47 4.80
N LEU A 18 -19.38 -0.29 4.29
CA LEU A 18 -20.72 0.23 3.98
C LEU A 18 -21.56 0.45 5.24
N CYS A 19 -21.31 -0.31 6.30
CA CYS A 19 -22.02 -0.23 7.58
C CYS A 19 -21.05 -0.15 8.77
N GLY A 20 -21.52 0.40 9.90
CA GLY A 20 -20.74 0.60 11.12
C GLY A 20 -19.85 1.84 11.10
N ARG A 21 -18.92 1.93 12.05
CA ARG A 21 -18.03 3.10 12.16
C ARG A 21 -17.12 3.22 10.94
N ARG A 22 -17.33 4.28 10.16
CA ARG A 22 -16.46 4.64 9.03
C ARG A 22 -15.05 4.96 9.52
N ARG A 23 -14.05 4.67 8.69
CA ARG A 23 -12.67 5.11 8.94
C ARG A 23 -12.65 6.63 8.92
N LYS A 24 -11.86 7.23 9.81
CA LYS A 24 -11.66 8.68 9.83
C LYS A 24 -10.84 9.18 8.63
N TRP A 25 -9.94 8.34 8.12
CA TRP A 25 -9.08 8.63 6.97
C TRP A 25 -9.39 7.66 5.84
N GLU A 26 -9.33 8.19 4.62
CA GLU A 26 -9.44 7.39 3.42
C GLU A 26 -8.24 6.44 3.29
N MET A 27 -8.46 5.29 2.67
CA MET A 27 -7.39 4.29 2.53
C MET A 27 -6.22 4.84 1.70
N ARG A 28 -6.51 5.71 0.74
CA ARG A 28 -5.48 6.38 -0.06
C ARG A 28 -4.56 7.24 0.81
N GLU A 29 -5.12 8.05 1.71
CA GLU A 29 -4.33 8.91 2.61
C GLU A 29 -3.43 8.09 3.54
N ILE A 30 -3.93 6.95 4.03
CA ILE A 30 -3.16 6.01 4.84
C ILE A 30 -1.98 5.44 4.03
N VAL A 31 -2.23 5.01 2.79
CA VAL A 31 -1.18 4.45 1.93
C VAL A 31 -0.17 5.51 1.50
N ASP A 32 -0.62 6.73 1.20
CA ASP A 32 0.26 7.87 0.93
C ASP A 32 1.18 8.17 2.12
N ALA A 33 0.65 8.15 3.35
CA ALA A 33 1.46 8.31 4.57
C ALA A 33 2.48 7.19 4.76
N ILE A 34 2.09 5.93 4.54
CA ILE A 34 3.01 4.79 4.60
C ILE A 34 4.13 4.96 3.58
N PHE A 35 3.80 5.29 2.33
CA PHE A 35 4.80 5.48 1.29
C PHE A 35 5.70 6.69 1.53
N TYR A 36 5.19 7.75 2.16
CA TYR A 36 6.04 8.87 2.58
C TYR A 36 7.15 8.40 3.51
N VAL A 37 6.80 7.64 4.55
CA VAL A 37 7.77 7.07 5.50
C VAL A 37 8.74 6.12 4.82
N LEU A 38 8.23 5.17 4.03
CA LEU A 38 9.04 4.13 3.40
C LEU A 38 9.98 4.68 2.31
N ARG A 39 9.52 5.65 1.50
CA ARG A 39 10.37 6.29 0.47
C ARG A 39 11.44 7.18 1.09
N GLY A 40 11.10 7.88 2.19
CA GLY A 40 12.04 8.76 2.89
C GLY A 40 12.99 8.03 3.84
N GLY A 41 12.68 6.79 4.24
CA GLY A 41 13.46 6.06 5.25
C GLY A 41 13.45 6.75 6.62
N ILE A 42 12.40 7.50 6.93
CA ILE A 42 12.31 8.30 8.16
C ILE A 42 11.63 7.53 9.29
N ALA A 43 11.80 7.99 10.53
CA ALA A 43 11.02 7.47 11.65
C ALA A 43 9.54 7.83 11.49
N TRP A 44 8.64 6.91 11.86
CA TRP A 44 7.19 7.13 11.83
C TRP A 44 6.76 8.40 12.61
N SER A 45 7.42 8.69 13.73
CA SER A 45 7.17 9.88 14.54
C SER A 45 7.46 11.21 13.84
N LEU A 46 8.22 11.18 12.74
CA LEU A 46 8.55 12.34 11.90
C LEU A 46 7.57 12.54 10.74
N LEU A 47 6.51 11.74 10.65
CA LEU A 47 5.47 11.92 9.64
C LEU A 47 4.85 13.33 9.77
N PRO A 48 4.79 14.11 8.68
CA PRO A 48 4.18 15.44 8.68
C PRO A 48 2.69 15.43 9.12
N LYS A 49 2.25 16.54 9.72
CA LYS A 49 0.91 16.65 10.36
C LYS A 49 -0.26 16.72 9.38
N ASP A 50 0.01 16.99 8.10
CA ASP A 50 -0.93 16.94 6.98
C ASP A 50 -1.34 15.50 6.61
N PHE A 51 -0.58 14.50 7.05
CA PHE A 51 -0.96 13.09 6.91
C PHE A 51 -1.84 12.61 8.07
N PRO A 52 -2.52 11.46 7.91
CA PRO A 52 -3.07 10.70 9.03
C PRO A 52 -2.01 10.50 10.13
N PRO A 53 -2.38 10.56 11.42
CA PRO A 53 -1.44 10.39 12.51
C PRO A 53 -0.62 9.11 12.37
N TRP A 54 0.68 9.19 12.63
CA TRP A 54 1.59 8.07 12.44
C TRP A 54 1.14 6.75 13.10
N PRO A 55 0.46 6.73 14.29
CA PRO A 55 -0.01 5.46 14.86
C PRO A 55 -1.09 4.80 14.00
N ALA A 56 -1.90 5.58 13.30
CA ALA A 56 -2.91 5.08 12.39
C ALA A 56 -2.24 4.50 11.13
N ALA A 57 -1.30 5.23 10.53
CA ALA A 57 -0.53 4.76 9.38
C ALA A 57 0.25 3.48 9.71
N TYR A 58 0.96 3.45 10.84
CA TYR A 58 1.72 2.29 11.28
C TYR A 58 0.83 1.07 11.55
N ARG A 59 -0.32 1.26 12.19
CA ARG A 59 -1.28 0.16 12.43
C ARG A 59 -1.73 -0.49 11.12
N TRP A 60 -1.99 0.31 10.09
CA TRP A 60 -2.34 -0.22 8.77
C TRP A 60 -1.17 -0.87 8.07
N PHE A 61 0.04 -0.29 8.15
CA PHE A 61 1.25 -0.91 7.65
C PHE A 61 1.49 -2.29 8.27
N ALA A 62 1.43 -2.40 9.60
CA ALA A 62 1.59 -3.65 10.33
C ALA A 62 0.52 -4.66 9.90
N ARG A 63 -0.75 -4.24 9.82
CA ARG A 63 -1.83 -5.11 9.33
C ARG A 63 -1.58 -5.65 7.93
N PHE A 64 -1.07 -4.82 7.01
CA PHE A 64 -0.77 -5.21 5.63
C PHE A 64 0.47 -6.11 5.52
N ARG A 65 1.43 -5.95 6.42
CA ARG A 65 2.56 -6.87 6.54
C ARG A 65 2.09 -8.23 7.06
N ASP A 66 1.33 -8.23 8.13
CA ASP A 66 0.96 -9.47 8.84
C ASP A 66 -0.04 -10.33 8.04
N ASN A 67 -0.81 -9.72 7.13
CA ASN A 67 -1.79 -10.45 6.29
C ASN A 67 -1.30 -10.73 4.85
N GLY A 68 -0.03 -10.43 4.54
CA GLY A 68 0.55 -10.70 3.22
C GLY A 68 0.12 -9.72 2.10
N THR A 69 -0.50 -8.58 2.42
CA THR A 69 -0.98 -7.62 1.41
C THR A 69 0.18 -7.04 0.60
N TRP A 70 1.30 -6.71 1.24
CA TRP A 70 2.46 -6.14 0.53
C TRP A 70 3.09 -7.13 -0.45
N GLU A 71 3.18 -8.39 -0.06
CA GLU A 71 3.71 -9.49 -0.86
C GLU A 71 2.83 -9.71 -2.11
N ARG A 72 1.51 -9.68 -1.93
CA ARG A 72 0.55 -9.79 -3.05
C ARG A 72 0.67 -8.63 -4.03
N ILE A 73 0.79 -7.40 -3.51
CA ILE A 73 1.00 -6.20 -4.33
C ILE A 73 2.31 -6.31 -5.10
N ASN A 74 3.42 -6.63 -4.42
CA ASN A 74 4.73 -6.76 -5.05
C ASN A 74 4.73 -7.84 -6.13
N HIS A 75 4.15 -9.00 -5.84
CA HIS A 75 4.02 -10.08 -6.81
C HIS A 75 3.26 -9.60 -8.06
N HIS A 76 2.11 -8.96 -7.89
CA HIS A 76 1.33 -8.45 -9.03
C HIS A 76 2.11 -7.41 -9.87
N LEU A 77 2.80 -6.48 -9.22
CA LEU A 77 3.60 -5.46 -9.92
C LEU A 77 4.79 -6.08 -10.68
N VAL A 78 5.44 -7.09 -10.12
CA VAL A 78 6.52 -7.83 -10.80
C VAL A 78 5.99 -8.57 -12.02
N MET A 79 4.81 -9.19 -11.94
CA MET A 79 4.17 -9.85 -13.09
C MET A 79 3.89 -8.85 -14.22
N LEU A 80 3.28 -7.69 -13.88
CA LEU A 80 3.00 -6.63 -14.85
C LEU A 80 4.26 -6.06 -15.50
N ASP A 81 5.34 -5.89 -14.73
CA ASP A 81 6.62 -5.42 -15.27
C ASP A 81 7.24 -6.43 -16.24
N ARG A 82 7.16 -7.71 -15.92
CA ARG A 82 7.66 -8.79 -16.79
C ARG A 82 6.91 -8.87 -18.10
N GLU A 83 5.58 -8.81 -18.06
CA GLU A 83 4.73 -8.78 -19.25
C GLU A 83 5.07 -7.59 -20.14
N ARG A 84 5.25 -6.39 -19.55
CA ARG A 84 5.69 -5.19 -20.28
C ARG A 84 7.08 -5.34 -20.91
N ALA A 85 7.97 -6.06 -20.25
CA ALA A 85 9.31 -6.36 -20.75
C ALA A 85 9.35 -7.54 -21.74
N GLY A 86 8.20 -8.11 -22.13
CA GLY A 86 8.12 -9.26 -23.04
C GLY A 86 8.66 -10.56 -22.42
N ARG A 87 8.75 -10.63 -21.09
CA ARG A 87 9.21 -11.80 -20.33
C ARG A 87 8.04 -12.63 -19.82
N GLU A 88 8.24 -13.94 -19.67
CA GLU A 88 7.25 -14.82 -19.07
C GLU A 88 6.91 -14.34 -17.65
N ALA A 89 5.61 -14.21 -17.36
CA ALA A 89 5.16 -13.55 -16.13
C ALA A 89 5.60 -14.34 -14.89
N SER A 90 5.43 -15.66 -14.91
CA SER A 90 5.66 -16.53 -13.74
C SER A 90 7.15 -16.62 -13.35
N PRO A 91 7.53 -16.24 -12.12
CA PRO A 91 8.84 -16.59 -11.60
C PRO A 91 8.82 -18.09 -11.32
N ARG A 92 9.63 -18.87 -12.04
CA ARG A 92 9.95 -20.23 -11.60
C ARG A 92 10.56 -20.10 -10.21
N ARG A 93 9.88 -20.62 -9.18
CA ARG A 93 10.49 -20.80 -7.87
C ARG A 93 11.58 -21.86 -8.07
N GLN A 94 12.84 -21.47 -7.87
CA GLN A 94 13.94 -22.41 -7.67
C GLN A 94 13.84 -22.96 -6.25
#